data_AF-A0A1Y3NDZ5-F1
#
_entry.id   AF-A0A1Y3NDZ5-F1
#
_cell.length_a   1.000
_cell.length_b   1.000
_cell.length_c   1.000
_cell.angle_alpha   90.00
_cell.angle_beta   90.00
_cell.angle_gamma   90.00
#
_symmetry.space_group_name_H-M   'P 1'
#
loop_
_entity.id
_entity.type
_entity.pdbx_description
1 polymer ?
#
loop_
_entity_poly.entity_id
_entity_poly.type
_entity_poly.pdbx_seq_one_letter_code
_entity_poly.pdbx_strand_id
1 'polypeptide(L)'
;MYYKKLISLVYVTLSCTAVLGKLLSKEEVLRLYKICHDDTCNNINYYCKDDICSEYDSYNKTLEFPVQDGNMVKYIVDTCSPSEINSGKCESEKCTADSQCLSNQCLNNHCVFNEATPIVFCEDIYQNEEMVISCGKPFGDSCANDNDCSSKNCNNGICEEEKPKNGKENKDFRILSKGEVLKLKLCNDGNCDSPQFYCINDNCVERELNNESTEYTDKDGKKVNYIADTCSITNINSGKCDSRKCTADSQCFSNKCVNHHCALSEGTTVNECRSISKSGILFDSDEYEMHCGKSDGSECVYNEDCYSLNCKNSVCESEQNTEGLGIGRYFLRIIIVFVIFGLIGGIGCFFCFSSKDKSEGKKKQVSSV
;
A
#
# COMPACT_ATOMS: atom_id res chain seq x y z
N MET A 1 -15.30 -17.09 -38.80
CA MET A 1 -14.48 -17.94 -37.89
C MET A 1 -13.11 -17.37 -37.55
N TYR A 2 -12.54 -16.45 -38.33
CA TYR A 2 -11.19 -15.90 -38.07
C TYR A 2 -11.09 -15.01 -36.82
N TYR A 3 -12.14 -14.22 -36.54
CA TYR A 3 -12.15 -13.24 -35.44
C TYR A 3 -12.12 -13.89 -34.03
N LYS A 4 -12.72 -15.07 -33.85
CA LYS A 4 -12.69 -15.81 -32.58
C LYS A 4 -11.29 -16.33 -32.20
N LYS A 5 -10.48 -16.71 -33.20
CA LYS A 5 -9.09 -17.13 -32.95
C LYS A 5 -8.19 -15.95 -32.60
N LEU A 6 -8.42 -14.79 -33.19
CA LEU A 6 -7.62 -13.59 -32.93
C LEU A 6 -7.83 -13.07 -31.50
N ILE A 7 -9.09 -13.01 -31.04
CA ILE A 7 -9.42 -12.57 -29.67
C ILE A 7 -8.84 -13.54 -28.62
N SER A 8 -8.91 -14.85 -28.87
CA SER A 8 -8.31 -15.85 -27.97
C SER A 8 -6.79 -15.71 -27.89
N LEU A 9 -6.12 -15.34 -28.98
CA LEU A 9 -4.67 -15.17 -29.00
C LEU A 9 -4.23 -13.92 -28.23
N VAL A 10 -4.95 -12.80 -28.42
CA VAL A 10 -4.74 -11.55 -27.68
C VAL A 10 -4.99 -11.75 -26.19
N TYR A 11 -6.04 -12.50 -25.82
CA TYR A 11 -6.35 -12.81 -24.42
C TYR A 11 -5.25 -13.64 -23.76
N VAL A 12 -4.75 -14.69 -24.43
CA VAL A 12 -3.64 -15.52 -23.93
C VAL A 12 -2.36 -14.69 -23.75
N THR A 13 -2.04 -13.80 -24.68
CA THR A 13 -0.86 -12.92 -24.56
C THR A 13 -0.98 -11.91 -23.42
N LEU A 14 -2.16 -11.33 -23.19
CA LEU A 14 -2.38 -10.39 -22.09
C LEU A 14 -2.45 -11.07 -20.72
N SER A 15 -2.94 -12.31 -20.65
CA SER A 15 -2.92 -13.08 -19.39
C SER A 15 -1.53 -13.62 -19.03
N CYS A 16 -0.68 -13.94 -20.02
CA CYS A 16 0.69 -14.39 -19.74
C CYS A 16 1.58 -13.27 -19.19
N THR A 17 1.33 -12.00 -19.53
CA THR A 17 2.11 -10.87 -19.01
C THR A 17 1.77 -10.49 -17.57
N ALA A 18 0.62 -10.93 -17.03
CA ALA A 18 0.16 -10.53 -15.70
C ALA A 18 0.58 -11.49 -14.56
N VAL A 19 1.12 -12.68 -14.88
CA VAL A 19 1.43 -13.72 -13.88
C VAL A 19 2.92 -13.89 -13.64
N LEU A 20 3.78 -13.35 -14.51
CA LEU A 20 5.23 -13.34 -14.29
C LEU A 20 5.56 -12.17 -13.38
N GLY A 21 6.07 -12.45 -12.18
CA GLY A 21 6.66 -11.42 -11.31
C GLY A 21 7.58 -10.52 -12.13
N LYS A 22 7.51 -9.21 -11.89
CA LYS A 22 8.12 -8.20 -12.76
C LYS A 22 9.65 -8.27 -12.63
N LEU A 23 10.28 -9.08 -13.48
CA LEU A 23 11.73 -9.10 -13.62
C LEU A 23 12.15 -7.81 -14.31
N LEU A 24 13.10 -7.11 -13.68
CA LEU A 24 13.62 -5.83 -14.17
C LEU A 24 15.11 -5.97 -14.43
N SER A 25 15.62 -5.22 -15.39
CA SER A 25 17.07 -5.02 -15.47
C SER A 25 17.55 -4.11 -14.33
N LYS A 26 18.82 -4.23 -13.94
CA LYS A 26 19.43 -3.33 -12.95
C LYS A 26 19.27 -1.85 -13.30
N GLU A 27 19.39 -1.49 -14.58
CA GLU A 27 19.19 -0.13 -15.07
C GLU A 27 17.72 0.32 -14.95
N GLU A 28 16.75 -0.58 -15.14
CA GLU A 28 15.33 -0.27 -14.91
C GLU A 28 15.05 -0.05 -13.43
N VAL A 29 15.59 -0.90 -12.55
CA VAL A 29 15.49 -0.72 -11.08
C VAL A 29 16.01 0.66 -10.68
N LEU A 30 17.21 1.04 -11.12
CA LEU A 30 17.79 2.37 -10.84
C LEU A 30 16.95 3.54 -11.38
N ARG A 31 16.07 3.30 -12.37
CA ARG A 31 15.18 4.33 -12.94
C ARG A 31 13.82 4.41 -12.25
N LEU A 32 13.41 3.39 -11.49
CA LEU A 32 12.11 3.37 -10.81
C LEU A 32 11.94 4.56 -9.86
N TYR A 33 13.03 5.00 -9.23
CA TYR A 33 13.03 6.17 -8.37
C TYR A 33 12.45 7.43 -9.03
N LYS A 34 12.65 7.63 -10.34
CA LYS A 34 12.13 8.83 -11.06
C LYS A 34 10.61 8.87 -11.19
N ILE A 35 9.94 7.76 -10.90
CA ILE A 35 8.49 7.60 -11.08
C ILE A 35 7.78 7.70 -9.71
N CYS A 36 8.48 7.39 -8.63
CA CYS A 36 8.00 7.43 -7.25
C CYS A 36 8.28 8.80 -6.60
N HIS A 37 7.38 9.76 -6.77
CA HIS A 37 7.50 11.10 -6.15
C HIS A 37 6.64 11.28 -4.89
N ASP A 38 6.01 10.22 -4.39
CA ASP A 38 5.07 10.27 -3.26
C ASP A 38 5.49 9.30 -2.14
N ASP A 39 5.08 9.58 -0.90
CA ASP A 39 5.39 8.86 0.34
C ASP A 39 4.90 7.38 0.37
N THR A 40 4.48 6.82 -0.77
CA THR A 40 3.83 5.50 -0.91
C THR A 40 4.71 4.43 -1.55
N CYS A 41 5.92 4.77 -2.02
CA CYS A 41 6.89 3.76 -2.43
C CYS A 41 7.55 3.19 -1.17
N ASN A 42 6.87 2.22 -0.56
CA ASN A 42 7.34 1.44 0.57
C ASN A 42 8.68 0.78 0.20
N ASN A 43 9.78 1.14 0.86
CA ASN A 43 11.11 0.49 0.85
C ASN A 43 11.23 -0.70 -0.11
N ILE A 44 11.32 -0.42 -1.43
CA ILE A 44 11.23 -1.50 -2.41
C ILE A 44 12.64 -2.04 -2.59
N ASN A 45 12.85 -3.21 -2.00
CA ASN A 45 14.11 -3.89 -2.04
C ASN A 45 14.17 -4.81 -3.25
N TYR A 46 15.34 -4.92 -3.88
CA TYR A 46 15.57 -5.84 -4.99
C TYR A 46 16.84 -6.63 -4.76
N TYR A 47 16.82 -7.91 -5.09
CA TYR A 47 18.05 -8.66 -5.31
C TYR A 47 18.28 -8.83 -6.81
N CYS A 48 19.52 -8.68 -7.22
CA CYS A 48 19.94 -8.85 -8.60
C CYS A 48 20.93 -10.00 -8.72
N LYS A 49 20.70 -10.84 -9.72
CA LYS A 49 21.62 -11.86 -10.20
C LYS A 49 22.02 -11.50 -11.62
N ASP A 50 23.30 -11.23 -11.83
CA ASP A 50 23.81 -10.60 -13.06
C ASP A 50 23.08 -9.27 -13.31
N ASP A 51 22.49 -9.07 -14.49
CA ASP A 51 21.73 -7.86 -14.83
C ASP A 51 20.23 -7.97 -14.53
N ILE A 52 19.75 -9.11 -14.01
CA ILE A 52 18.32 -9.37 -13.76
C ILE A 52 18.04 -9.20 -12.27
N CYS A 53 17.05 -8.37 -11.95
CA CYS A 53 16.61 -8.07 -10.60
C CYS A 53 15.18 -8.55 -10.38
N SER A 54 14.93 -8.98 -9.14
CA SER A 54 13.62 -9.40 -8.65
C SER A 54 13.32 -8.69 -7.34
N GLU A 55 12.08 -8.22 -7.21
CA GLU A 55 11.59 -7.55 -6.02
C GLU A 55 11.65 -8.49 -4.81
N TYR A 56 12.17 -7.98 -3.70
CA TYR A 56 12.34 -8.70 -2.46
C TYR A 56 11.26 -8.31 -1.47
N ASP A 57 10.44 -9.30 -1.14
CA ASP A 57 9.50 -9.22 -0.04
C ASP A 57 10.17 -9.79 1.23
N SER A 58 10.30 -8.96 2.27
CA SER A 58 10.88 -9.35 3.56
C SER A 58 10.24 -10.59 4.22
N TYR A 59 9.00 -10.94 3.87
CA TYR A 59 8.34 -12.15 4.35
C TYR A 59 8.76 -13.41 3.59
N ASN A 60 9.32 -13.25 2.38
CA ASN A 60 9.72 -14.33 1.50
C ASN A 60 11.25 -14.46 1.45
N LYS A 61 11.78 -15.46 2.13
CA LYS A 61 13.23 -15.77 2.22
C LYS A 61 13.85 -16.30 0.91
N THR A 62 13.09 -16.26 -0.18
CA THR A 62 13.45 -16.89 -1.45
C THR A 62 12.95 -16.08 -2.64
N LEU A 63 13.71 -16.09 -3.74
CA LEU A 63 13.37 -15.42 -4.99
C LEU A 63 13.50 -16.34 -6.20
N GLU A 64 12.76 -16.03 -7.27
CA GLU A 64 12.80 -16.80 -8.51
C GLU A 64 13.47 -15.99 -9.63
N PHE A 65 14.49 -16.58 -10.26
CA PHE A 65 15.17 -16.00 -11.42
C PHE A 65 15.10 -16.95 -12.62
N PRO A 66 15.00 -16.44 -13.85
CA PRO A 66 15.05 -17.27 -15.04
C PRO A 66 16.48 -17.80 -15.26
N VAL A 67 16.61 -19.07 -15.65
CA VAL A 67 17.86 -19.63 -16.16
C VAL A 67 17.88 -19.63 -17.70
N GLN A 68 19.03 -19.99 -18.30
CA GLN A 68 19.26 -19.93 -19.77
C GLN A 68 18.18 -20.64 -20.61
N ASP A 69 17.51 -21.67 -20.06
CA ASP A 69 16.45 -22.41 -20.76
C ASP A 69 15.03 -21.82 -20.56
N GLY A 70 14.91 -20.66 -19.91
CA GLY A 70 13.64 -20.01 -19.59
C GLY A 70 12.87 -20.60 -18.40
N ASN A 71 13.43 -21.62 -17.74
CA ASN A 71 12.87 -22.15 -16.49
C ASN A 71 13.14 -21.18 -15.34
N MET A 72 12.20 -21.04 -14.41
CA MET A 72 12.40 -20.29 -13.18
C MET A 72 13.08 -21.19 -12.15
N VAL A 73 14.14 -20.70 -11.52
CA VAL A 73 14.82 -21.35 -10.41
C VAL A 73 14.64 -20.52 -9.17
N LYS A 74 14.21 -21.17 -8.09
CA LYS A 74 14.03 -20.59 -6.76
C LYS A 74 15.36 -20.63 -6.00
N TYR A 75 15.78 -19.48 -5.49
CA TYR A 75 17.00 -19.30 -4.71
C TYR A 75 16.66 -18.80 -3.31
N ILE A 76 17.41 -19.24 -2.31
CA ILE A 76 17.44 -18.69 -0.96
C ILE A 76 18.30 -17.42 -0.99
N VAL A 77 17.74 -16.31 -0.50
CA VAL A 77 18.43 -15.01 -0.48
C VAL A 77 19.00 -14.65 0.88
N ASP A 78 18.40 -15.17 1.95
CA ASP A 78 18.91 -15.02 3.32
C ASP A 78 20.30 -15.65 3.42
N THR A 79 21.29 -14.84 3.76
CA THR A 79 22.68 -15.24 3.93
C THR A 79 23.12 -14.99 5.35
N CYS A 80 24.01 -15.83 5.86
CA CYS A 80 24.57 -15.72 7.19
C CYS A 80 26.09 -15.61 7.11
N SER A 81 26.67 -14.93 8.09
CA SER A 81 28.11 -14.99 8.31
C SER A 81 28.51 -16.38 8.86
N PRO A 82 29.75 -16.85 8.59
CA PRO A 82 30.27 -18.06 9.21
C PRO A 82 30.24 -18.02 10.75
N SER A 83 30.35 -16.82 11.34
CA SER A 83 30.29 -16.63 12.79
C SER A 83 28.89 -16.91 13.37
N GLU A 84 27.83 -16.47 12.69
CA GLU A 84 26.45 -16.70 13.09
C GLU A 84 26.09 -18.17 13.01
N ILE A 85 26.51 -18.84 11.93
CA ILE A 85 26.35 -20.29 11.76
C ILE A 85 27.02 -21.05 12.91
N ASN A 86 28.29 -20.74 13.21
CA ASN A 86 29.02 -21.42 14.29
C ASN A 86 28.42 -21.16 15.67
N SER A 87 27.78 -20.00 15.87
CA SER A 87 27.10 -19.65 17.12
C SER A 87 25.65 -20.17 17.20
N GLY A 88 25.12 -20.77 16.13
CA GLY A 88 23.73 -21.25 16.06
C GLY A 88 22.68 -20.13 16.03
N LYS A 89 23.06 -18.91 15.61
CA LYS A 89 22.17 -17.74 15.54
C LYS A 89 21.57 -17.49 14.15
N CYS A 90 21.99 -18.26 13.15
CA CYS A 90 21.53 -18.11 11.79
C CYS A 90 20.10 -18.68 11.63
N GLU A 91 19.13 -17.82 11.30
CA GLU A 91 17.71 -18.18 11.09
C GLU A 91 17.31 -18.30 9.62
N SER A 92 18.29 -18.35 8.70
CA SER A 92 18.04 -18.48 7.26
C SER A 92 17.43 -19.84 6.91
N GLU A 93 16.76 -19.91 5.74
CA GLU A 93 16.32 -21.18 5.19
C GLU A 93 17.51 -22.13 4.96
N LYS A 94 17.24 -23.43 5.15
CA LYS A 94 18.28 -24.44 5.02
C LYS A 94 18.55 -24.79 3.56
N CYS A 95 19.81 -24.72 3.15
CA CYS A 95 20.26 -25.23 1.86
C CYS A 95 20.84 -26.65 2.00
N THR A 96 20.78 -27.43 0.92
CA THR A 96 21.43 -28.74 0.77
C THR A 96 22.46 -28.77 -0.35
N ALA A 97 22.47 -27.75 -1.22
CA ALA A 97 23.43 -27.58 -2.30
C ALA A 97 23.72 -26.10 -2.55
N ASP A 98 24.94 -25.79 -3.01
CA ASP A 98 25.38 -24.43 -3.34
C ASP A 98 24.42 -23.71 -4.29
N SER A 99 23.93 -24.43 -5.31
CA SER A 99 23.05 -23.87 -6.35
C SER A 99 21.67 -23.42 -5.85
N GLN A 100 21.29 -23.75 -4.61
CA GLN A 100 20.06 -23.24 -3.99
C GLN A 100 20.24 -21.85 -3.41
N CYS A 101 21.47 -21.41 -3.15
CA CYS A 101 21.77 -20.10 -2.61
C CYS A 101 21.96 -19.08 -3.73
N LEU A 102 21.47 -17.86 -3.53
CA LEU A 102 21.73 -16.77 -4.49
C LEU A 102 23.24 -16.49 -4.62
N SER A 103 23.97 -16.59 -3.51
CA SER A 103 25.44 -16.52 -3.43
C SER A 103 26.17 -17.76 -3.97
N ASN A 104 25.44 -18.78 -4.44
CA ASN A 104 26.01 -20.04 -4.91
C ASN A 104 26.99 -20.69 -3.91
N GLN A 105 26.71 -20.58 -2.60
CA GLN A 105 27.52 -21.20 -1.56
C GLN A 105 26.68 -21.59 -0.33
N CYS A 106 26.70 -22.88 0.00
CA CYS A 106 26.00 -23.48 1.11
C CYS A 106 26.99 -24.04 2.14
N LEU A 107 27.04 -23.47 3.34
CA LEU A 107 27.91 -23.90 4.43
C LEU A 107 27.09 -24.36 5.63
N ASN A 108 27.30 -25.60 6.09
CA ASN A 108 26.57 -26.17 7.23
C ASN A 108 25.05 -26.06 7.13
N ASN A 109 24.52 -26.23 5.91
CA ASN A 109 23.11 -26.07 5.55
C ASN A 109 22.57 -24.63 5.56
N HIS A 110 23.42 -23.60 5.54
CA HIS A 110 22.99 -22.21 5.41
C HIS A 110 23.71 -21.51 4.26
N CYS A 111 23.02 -20.61 3.58
CA CYS A 111 23.63 -19.79 2.54
C CYS A 111 24.59 -18.78 3.17
N VAL A 112 25.76 -18.61 2.56
CA VAL A 112 26.80 -17.67 3.03
C VAL A 112 27.25 -16.77 1.89
N PHE A 113 27.79 -15.59 2.22
CA PHE A 113 28.38 -14.71 1.21
C PHE A 113 29.53 -15.38 0.46
N ASN A 114 29.62 -15.10 -0.85
CA ASN A 114 30.61 -15.67 -1.74
C ASN A 114 31.18 -14.58 -2.66
N GLU A 115 32.47 -14.27 -2.51
CA GLU A 115 33.13 -13.25 -3.33
C GLU A 115 33.23 -13.61 -4.82
N ALA A 116 33.13 -14.90 -5.18
CA ALA A 116 33.12 -15.32 -6.59
C ALA A 116 31.79 -15.06 -7.29
N THR A 117 30.70 -14.99 -6.53
CA THR A 117 29.33 -14.73 -7.01
C THR A 117 28.65 -13.76 -6.04
N PRO A 118 29.06 -12.49 -6.05
CA PRO A 118 28.57 -11.50 -5.11
C PRO A 118 27.07 -11.28 -5.32
N ILE A 119 26.35 -11.17 -4.21
CA ILE A 119 24.94 -10.77 -4.23
C ILE A 119 24.90 -9.26 -4.42
N VAL A 120 24.06 -8.80 -5.35
CA VAL A 120 23.75 -7.38 -5.49
C VAL A 120 22.37 -7.15 -4.91
N PHE A 121 22.29 -6.26 -3.94
CA PHE A 121 21.06 -5.79 -3.32
C PHE A 121 20.86 -4.32 -3.68
N CYS A 122 19.64 -3.94 -4.02
CA CYS A 122 19.26 -2.57 -4.28
C CYS A 122 18.17 -2.17 -3.30
N GLU A 123 18.38 -1.06 -2.60
CA GLU A 123 17.45 -0.51 -1.63
C GLU A 123 17.32 1.00 -1.83
N ASP A 124 16.25 1.56 -1.31
CA ASP A 124 16.05 3.00 -1.23
C ASP A 124 16.89 3.56 -0.07
N ILE A 125 17.71 4.58 -0.34
CA ILE A 125 18.50 5.29 0.67
C ILE A 125 18.24 6.79 0.62
N TYR A 126 18.50 7.51 1.71
CA TYR A 126 18.37 8.97 1.72
C TYR A 126 19.69 9.68 1.40
N GLN A 127 19.84 10.17 0.16
CA GLN A 127 20.99 10.99 -0.25
C GLN A 127 20.58 12.47 -0.43
N ASN A 128 21.16 13.36 0.40
CA ASN A 128 20.90 14.82 0.33
C ASN A 128 19.41 15.22 0.38
N GLU A 129 18.63 14.61 1.28
CA GLU A 129 17.16 14.83 1.43
C GLU A 129 16.31 14.26 0.29
N GLU A 130 16.93 13.66 -0.72
CA GLU A 130 16.25 12.89 -1.75
C GLU A 130 16.39 11.40 -1.43
N MET A 131 15.32 10.63 -1.57
CA MET A 131 15.40 9.18 -1.61
C MET A 131 16.12 8.80 -2.92
N VAL A 132 16.93 7.76 -2.99
CA VAL A 132 17.53 7.29 -4.24
C VAL A 132 17.71 5.79 -4.14
N ILE A 133 17.53 5.07 -5.24
CA ILE A 133 17.86 3.64 -5.27
C ILE A 133 19.37 3.49 -5.37
N SER A 134 19.95 2.77 -4.41
CA SER A 134 21.36 2.44 -4.37
C SER A 134 21.54 0.93 -4.39
N CYS A 135 22.40 0.46 -5.29
CA CYS A 135 22.72 -0.96 -5.43
C CYS A 135 24.15 -1.24 -4.99
N GLY A 136 24.34 -2.30 -4.20
CA GLY A 136 25.64 -2.73 -3.70
C GLY A 136 25.56 -4.11 -3.04
N LYS A 137 26.50 -4.40 -2.16
CA LYS A 137 26.50 -5.59 -1.30
C LYS A 137 25.40 -5.46 -0.22
N PRO A 138 24.70 -6.55 0.11
CA PRO A 138 23.65 -6.55 1.13
C PRO A 138 24.20 -6.39 2.55
N PHE A 139 23.28 -6.14 3.50
CA PHE A 139 23.58 -6.15 4.93
C PHE A 139 24.30 -7.44 5.37
N GLY A 140 25.34 -7.29 6.20
CA GLY A 140 26.13 -8.39 6.73
C GLY A 140 27.28 -8.88 5.84
N ASP A 141 27.33 -8.47 4.57
CA ASP A 141 28.43 -8.81 3.65
C ASP A 141 29.70 -7.98 3.95
N SER A 142 30.85 -8.47 3.50
CA SER A 142 32.14 -7.79 3.69
C SER A 142 32.32 -6.62 2.73
N CYS A 143 32.85 -5.50 3.22
CA CYS A 143 33.06 -4.28 2.44
C CYS A 143 34.43 -3.64 2.73
N ALA A 144 34.97 -2.93 1.75
CA ALA A 144 36.19 -2.13 1.90
C ALA A 144 35.86 -0.66 2.15
N ASN A 145 34.74 -0.16 1.64
CA ASN A 145 34.29 1.21 1.80
C ASN A 145 32.75 1.32 1.67
N ASP A 146 32.20 2.47 2.08
CA ASP A 146 30.75 2.71 2.07
C ASP A 146 30.09 2.47 0.71
N ASN A 147 30.77 2.77 -0.40
CA ASN A 147 30.17 2.60 -1.72
C ASN A 147 30.00 1.15 -2.16
N ASP A 148 30.66 0.21 -1.48
CA ASP A 148 30.50 -1.21 -1.76
C ASP A 148 29.11 -1.70 -1.31
N CYS A 149 28.52 -1.09 -0.28
CA CYS A 149 27.24 -1.47 0.30
C CYS A 149 26.07 -0.76 -0.39
N SER A 150 24.92 -1.43 -0.47
CA SER A 150 23.67 -0.83 -0.95
C SER A 150 23.25 0.36 -0.07
N SER A 151 23.37 0.21 1.23
CA SER A 151 23.03 1.19 2.28
C SER A 151 23.98 2.39 2.38
N LYS A 152 25.09 2.37 1.63
CA LYS A 152 26.21 3.33 1.77
C LYS A 152 26.80 3.41 3.18
N ASN A 153 26.78 2.30 3.93
CA ASN A 153 27.34 2.24 5.29
C ASN A 153 28.20 0.97 5.47
N CYS A 154 29.52 1.14 5.40
CA CYS A 154 30.51 0.10 5.66
C CYS A 154 31.17 0.35 7.02
N ASN A 155 30.82 -0.45 8.03
CA ASN A 155 31.34 -0.29 9.38
C ASN A 155 32.16 -1.52 9.79
N ASN A 156 33.39 -1.30 10.26
CA ASN A 156 34.32 -2.37 10.62
C ASN A 156 34.50 -3.44 9.52
N GLY A 157 34.38 -3.04 8.25
CA GLY A 157 34.51 -3.93 7.10
C GLY A 157 33.29 -4.80 6.81
N ILE A 158 32.13 -4.50 7.40
CA ILE A 158 30.85 -5.17 7.16
C ILE A 158 29.79 -4.13 6.74
N CYS A 159 28.96 -4.47 5.77
CA CYS A 159 27.82 -3.65 5.37
C CYS A 159 26.77 -3.65 6.48
N GLU A 160 26.44 -2.48 6.99
CA GLU A 160 25.38 -2.27 7.97
C GLU A 160 24.16 -1.62 7.31
N GLU A 161 23.01 -1.62 7.99
CA GLU A 161 21.82 -0.88 7.54
C GLU A 161 22.15 0.62 7.41
N GLU A 162 21.38 1.34 6.60
CA GLU A 162 21.53 2.80 6.52
C GLU A 162 21.36 3.37 7.94
N LYS A 163 22.36 4.13 8.42
CA LYS A 163 22.22 4.80 9.71
C LYS A 163 21.05 5.76 9.57
N PRO A 164 19.99 5.67 10.39
CA PRO A 164 19.00 6.73 10.45
C PRO A 164 19.79 7.99 10.75
N LYS A 165 19.76 8.96 9.83
CA LYS A 165 20.53 10.21 9.98
C LYS A 165 20.24 10.74 11.37
N ASN A 166 21.28 10.91 12.19
CA ASN A 166 21.24 11.28 13.61
C ASN A 166 20.44 12.58 13.87
N GLY A 167 19.13 12.47 13.79
CA GLY A 167 18.24 13.61 13.67
C GLY A 167 16.78 13.26 13.92
N LYS A 168 16.51 12.16 14.66
CA LYS A 168 15.17 11.62 14.90
C LYS A 168 14.51 11.21 13.57
N GLU A 169 13.80 10.09 13.58
CA GLU A 169 12.50 10.14 12.90
C GLU A 169 11.64 11.14 13.66
N ASN A 170 11.96 12.43 13.58
CA ASN A 170 10.90 13.39 13.48
C ASN A 170 10.35 13.07 12.10
N LYS A 171 9.35 12.16 12.03
CA LYS A 171 8.17 12.53 11.23
C LYS A 171 7.84 13.92 11.76
N ASP A 172 8.40 14.94 11.13
CA ASP A 172 8.18 16.31 11.54
C ASP A 172 6.70 16.46 11.26
N PHE A 173 5.88 16.32 12.31
CA PHE A 173 4.44 16.18 12.20
C PHE A 173 3.95 17.37 11.41
N ARG A 174 3.77 17.15 10.10
CA ARG A 174 3.50 18.24 9.20
C ARG A 174 2.08 18.63 9.52
N ILE A 175 1.95 19.78 10.18
CA ILE A 175 0.64 20.39 10.36
C ILE A 175 0.16 20.74 8.96
N LEU A 176 -0.83 20.00 8.48
CA LEU A 176 -1.44 20.22 7.19
C LEU A 176 -2.64 21.14 7.36
N SER A 177 -2.88 22.00 6.37
CA SER A 177 -4.16 22.68 6.29
C SER A 177 -5.29 21.67 5.99
N LYS A 178 -6.53 21.95 6.39
CA LYS A 178 -7.68 21.10 6.03
C LYS A 178 -7.80 20.96 4.52
N GLY A 179 -7.49 22.03 3.78
CA GLY A 179 -7.45 22.03 2.32
C GLY A 179 -6.34 21.16 1.71
N GLU A 180 -5.20 20.96 2.39
CA GLU A 180 -4.17 20.00 2.00
C GLU A 180 -4.60 18.57 2.30
N VAL A 181 -5.16 18.30 3.49
CA VAL A 181 -5.66 16.97 3.86
C VAL A 181 -6.70 16.45 2.87
N LEU A 182 -7.65 17.30 2.46
CA LEU A 182 -8.68 16.94 1.47
C LEU A 182 -8.12 16.65 0.06
N LYS A 183 -6.87 17.05 -0.24
CA LYS A 183 -6.21 16.81 -1.53
C LYS A 183 -5.27 15.61 -1.51
N LEU A 184 -5.01 15.01 -0.34
CA LEU A 184 -4.17 13.82 -0.23
C LEU A 184 -4.78 12.69 -1.06
N LYS A 185 -3.99 12.15 -1.99
CA LYS A 185 -4.36 10.97 -2.76
C LYS A 185 -3.86 9.76 -2.01
N LEU A 186 -4.78 9.01 -1.42
CA LEU A 186 -4.40 8.04 -0.41
C LEU A 186 -4.09 6.63 -0.90
N CYS A 187 -4.19 6.34 -2.21
CA CYS A 187 -3.76 5.04 -2.75
C CYS A 187 -3.96 4.86 -4.25
N ASN A 188 -3.12 4.01 -4.86
CA ASN A 188 -3.39 3.39 -6.16
C ASN A 188 -3.48 1.83 -6.09
N ASP A 189 -2.94 1.18 -5.05
CA ASP A 189 -2.61 -0.27 -5.12
C ASP A 189 -3.37 -1.18 -4.12
N GLY A 190 -4.48 -0.72 -3.54
CA GLY A 190 -5.46 -1.58 -2.84
C GLY A 190 -5.07 -2.04 -1.42
N ASN A 191 -3.91 -1.67 -0.90
CA ASN A 191 -3.55 -1.85 0.51
C ASN A 191 -3.24 -0.49 1.15
N CYS A 192 -4.24 0.11 1.78
CA CYS A 192 -4.18 1.48 2.28
C CYS A 192 -4.43 1.49 3.77
N ASP A 193 -3.36 1.66 4.55
CA ASP A 193 -3.50 2.16 5.91
C ASP A 193 -4.04 3.58 5.79
N SER A 194 -5.37 3.74 5.86
CA SER A 194 -6.02 5.03 5.67
C SER A 194 -5.61 5.98 6.80
N PRO A 195 -4.76 7.00 6.53
CA PRO A 195 -4.37 7.93 7.58
C PRO A 195 -5.62 8.64 8.11
N GLN A 196 -5.66 8.79 9.42
CA GLN A 196 -6.69 9.55 10.12
C GLN A 196 -6.07 10.87 10.55
N PHE A 197 -6.81 11.97 10.42
CA PHE A 197 -6.34 13.27 10.89
C PHE A 197 -7.34 13.89 11.85
N TYR A 198 -6.82 14.59 12.85
CA TYR A 198 -7.62 15.46 13.71
C TYR A 198 -7.33 16.91 13.36
N CYS A 199 -8.38 17.67 13.09
CA CYS A 199 -8.28 19.07 12.69
C CYS A 199 -8.95 20.00 13.69
N ILE A 200 -8.25 21.05 14.11
CA ILE A 200 -8.81 22.20 14.82
C ILE A 200 -8.74 23.40 13.89
N ASN A 201 -9.89 23.99 13.59
CA ASN A 201 -10.02 25.04 12.58
C ASN A 201 -9.51 24.54 11.22
N ASP A 202 -8.42 25.12 10.73
CA ASP A 202 -7.80 24.74 9.46
C ASP A 202 -6.54 23.90 9.66
N ASN A 203 -6.07 23.66 10.89
CA ASN A 203 -4.84 22.92 11.14
C ASN A 203 -5.14 21.47 11.51
N CYS A 204 -4.51 20.54 10.81
CA CYS A 204 -4.70 19.10 10.93
C CYS A 204 -3.40 18.39 11.32
N VAL A 205 -3.53 17.37 12.15
CA VAL A 205 -2.45 16.49 12.59
C VAL A 205 -2.84 15.04 12.38
N GLU A 206 -1.90 14.23 11.90
CA GLU A 206 -2.09 12.79 11.68
C GLU A 206 -2.25 12.07 13.04
N ARG A 207 -3.19 11.12 13.09
CA ARG A 207 -3.44 10.24 14.24
C ARG A 207 -2.59 8.98 14.10
N GLU A 208 -1.76 8.73 15.11
CA GLU A 208 -1.11 7.44 15.26
C GLU A 208 -2.05 6.43 15.92
N LEU A 209 -2.20 5.25 15.32
CA LEU A 209 -3.13 4.20 15.79
C LEU A 209 -2.87 3.70 17.21
N ASN A 210 -1.68 3.98 17.77
CA ASN A 210 -1.27 3.53 19.10
C ASN A 210 -0.98 4.67 20.07
N ASN A 211 -1.18 5.94 19.67
CA ASN A 211 -0.82 7.09 20.49
C ASN A 211 -2.07 7.90 20.84
N GLU A 212 -2.44 7.84 22.12
CA GLU A 212 -3.59 8.59 22.68
C GLU A 212 -3.32 10.11 22.74
N SER A 213 -2.08 10.53 22.47
CA SER A 213 -1.68 11.93 22.43
C SER A 213 -0.99 12.29 21.12
N THR A 214 -1.25 13.48 20.61
CA THR A 214 -0.58 14.05 19.44
C THR A 214 0.17 15.32 19.84
N GLU A 215 1.38 15.50 19.30
CA GLU A 215 2.15 16.72 19.50
C GLU A 215 1.68 17.77 18.48
N TYR A 216 1.29 18.93 18.96
CA TYR A 216 0.83 20.04 18.14
C TYR A 216 1.64 21.29 18.45
N THR A 217 2.03 22.03 17.42
CA THR A 217 2.71 23.31 17.59
C THR A 217 1.67 24.43 17.58
N ASP A 218 1.55 25.16 18.69
CA ASP A 218 0.63 26.29 18.78
C ASP A 218 1.04 27.45 17.86
N LYS A 219 0.20 28.51 17.82
CA LYS A 219 0.45 29.69 16.98
C LYS A 219 1.75 30.42 17.32
N ASP A 220 2.31 30.19 18.51
CA ASP A 220 3.54 30.80 18.99
C ASP A 220 4.77 29.90 18.76
N GLY A 221 4.61 28.76 18.07
CA GLY A 221 5.70 27.83 17.80
C GLY A 221 6.01 26.89 18.96
N LYS A 222 5.19 26.84 20.01
CA LYS A 222 5.41 25.98 21.16
C LYS A 222 4.73 24.62 20.94
N LYS A 223 5.52 23.56 21.09
CA LYS A 223 5.04 22.17 21.09
C LYS A 223 4.22 21.90 22.35
N VAL A 224 2.99 21.42 22.16
CA VAL A 224 2.04 21.04 23.20
C VAL A 224 1.48 19.67 22.86
N ASN A 225 1.50 18.75 23.81
CA ASN A 225 0.89 17.43 23.65
C ASN A 225 -0.59 17.51 24.02
N TYR A 226 -1.47 17.23 23.06
CA TYR A 226 -2.91 17.15 23.28
C TYR A 226 -3.36 15.71 23.30
N ILE A 227 -4.35 15.42 24.13
CA ILE A 227 -5.14 14.19 24.11
C ILE A 227 -6.16 14.36 22.99
N ALA A 228 -6.00 13.58 21.92
CA ALA A 228 -6.85 13.66 20.73
C ALA A 228 -8.12 12.81 20.86
N ASP A 229 -8.05 11.72 21.63
CA ASP A 229 -9.21 10.87 21.88
C ASP A 229 -10.26 11.61 22.70
N THR A 230 -11.46 11.70 22.14
CA THR A 230 -12.60 12.34 22.79
C THR A 230 -13.73 11.34 22.99
N CYS A 231 -14.54 11.58 24.02
CA CYS A 231 -15.74 10.81 24.31
C CYS A 231 -16.97 11.70 24.33
N SER A 232 -18.12 11.12 24.04
CA SER A 232 -19.40 11.78 24.33
C SER A 232 -19.59 11.94 25.84
N ILE A 233 -20.25 13.03 26.25
CA ILE A 233 -20.54 13.30 27.67
C ILE A 233 -21.34 12.13 28.28
N THR A 234 -22.24 11.50 27.51
CA THR A 234 -22.99 10.31 27.93
C THR A 234 -22.08 9.12 28.22
N ASN A 235 -21.06 8.86 27.39
CA ASN A 235 -20.11 7.78 27.62
C ASN A 235 -19.21 8.05 28.83
N ILE A 236 -18.80 9.30 29.02
CA ILE A 236 -18.04 9.73 30.20
C ILE A 236 -18.87 9.52 31.47
N ASN A 237 -20.12 9.99 31.50
CA ASN A 237 -21.00 9.88 32.67
C ASN A 237 -21.41 8.44 32.98
N SER A 238 -21.44 7.56 31.99
CA SER A 238 -21.73 6.13 32.17
C SER A 238 -20.48 5.27 32.46
N GLY A 239 -19.28 5.87 32.51
CA GLY A 239 -18.03 5.16 32.76
C GLY A 239 -17.59 4.24 31.62
N LYS A 240 -18.05 4.50 30.38
CA LYS A 240 -17.74 3.73 29.17
C LYS A 240 -16.65 4.37 28.31
N CYS A 241 -16.06 5.49 28.76
CA CYS A 241 -14.99 6.17 28.07
C CYS A 241 -13.64 5.62 28.52
N ASP A 242 -12.85 5.09 27.58
CA ASP A 242 -11.51 4.55 27.83
C ASP A 242 -10.39 5.49 27.36
N SER A 243 -10.71 6.78 27.16
CA SER A 243 -9.70 7.75 26.71
C SER A 243 -8.71 8.10 27.80
N ARG A 244 -7.54 8.60 27.39
CA ARG A 244 -6.53 9.12 28.30
C ARG A 244 -7.10 10.18 29.23
N LYS A 245 -6.62 10.13 30.49
CA LYS A 245 -7.10 11.06 31.50
C LYS A 245 -6.54 12.48 31.32
N CYS A 246 -7.43 13.46 31.31
CA CYS A 246 -7.10 14.89 31.34
C CYS A 246 -7.23 15.46 32.76
N THR A 247 -6.48 16.53 33.02
CA THR A 247 -6.48 17.30 34.27
C THR A 247 -6.92 18.75 34.05
N ALA A 248 -6.86 19.25 32.80
CA ALA A 248 -7.31 20.57 32.41
C ALA A 248 -7.85 20.53 30.97
N ASP A 249 -8.75 21.47 30.66
CA ASP A 249 -9.34 21.63 29.32
C ASP A 249 -8.27 21.78 28.24
N SER A 250 -7.21 22.52 28.53
CA SER A 250 -6.10 22.79 27.61
C SER A 250 -5.26 21.56 27.23
N GLN A 251 -5.45 20.42 27.90
CA GLN A 251 -4.82 19.16 27.51
C GLN A 251 -5.62 18.41 26.46
N CYS A 252 -6.89 18.75 26.28
CA CYS A 252 -7.77 18.10 25.32
C CYS A 252 -7.73 18.81 23.98
N PHE A 253 -7.68 18.06 22.90
CA PHE A 253 -7.79 18.62 21.54
C PHE A 253 -9.15 19.32 21.35
N SER A 254 -10.21 18.84 22.02
CA SER A 254 -11.51 19.50 22.12
C SER A 254 -11.58 20.68 23.09
N ASN A 255 -10.48 21.04 23.76
CA ASN A 255 -10.42 22.06 24.80
C ASN A 255 -11.50 21.91 25.89
N LYS A 256 -11.86 20.67 26.24
CA LYS A 256 -12.84 20.38 27.29
C LYS A 256 -12.56 19.04 27.96
N CYS A 257 -12.37 19.10 29.28
CA CYS A 257 -12.09 17.98 30.15
C CYS A 257 -13.27 17.77 31.12
N VAL A 258 -13.95 16.63 31.03
CA VAL A 258 -15.11 16.28 31.86
C VAL A 258 -14.83 14.97 32.58
N ASN A 259 -14.92 14.95 33.90
CA ASN A 259 -14.62 13.77 34.74
C ASN A 259 -13.29 13.10 34.39
N HIS A 260 -12.26 13.91 34.14
CA HIS A 260 -10.93 13.48 33.70
C HIS A 260 -10.87 12.86 32.30
N HIS A 261 -11.87 13.01 31.43
CA HIS A 261 -11.79 12.58 30.04
C HIS A 261 -12.04 13.75 29.08
N CYS A 262 -11.37 13.74 27.94
CA CYS A 262 -11.62 14.75 26.92
C CYS A 262 -13.01 14.55 26.31
N ALA A 263 -13.82 15.60 26.34
CA ALA A 263 -15.20 15.58 25.88
C ALA A 263 -15.37 16.49 24.68
N LEU A 264 -16.25 16.14 23.74
CA LEU A 264 -16.65 17.05 22.68
C LEU A 264 -17.48 18.20 23.30
N SER A 265 -17.10 19.45 23.03
CA SER A 265 -17.88 20.61 23.46
C SER A 265 -18.77 21.12 22.32
N GLU A 266 -19.99 21.53 22.65
CA GLU A 266 -20.75 22.40 21.77
C GLU A 266 -19.93 23.66 21.48
N GLY A 267 -19.70 23.96 20.20
CA GLY A 267 -18.96 25.12 19.73
C GLY A 267 -17.50 24.87 19.32
N THR A 268 -16.91 23.72 19.63
CA THR A 268 -15.55 23.39 19.15
C THR A 268 -15.61 22.66 17.82
N THR A 269 -14.93 23.22 16.81
CA THR A 269 -14.83 22.67 15.44
C THR A 269 -13.71 21.64 15.32
N VAL A 270 -13.68 20.66 16.23
CA VAL A 270 -12.80 19.51 16.02
C VAL A 270 -13.44 18.65 14.94
N ASN A 271 -12.74 18.52 13.81
CA ASN A 271 -13.13 17.60 12.75
C ASN A 271 -12.17 16.41 12.75
N GLU A 272 -12.71 15.23 12.55
CA GLU A 272 -11.93 14.07 12.14
C GLU A 272 -11.98 13.99 10.62
N CYS A 273 -10.83 13.71 10.01
CA CYS A 273 -10.73 13.45 8.59
C CYS A 273 -10.28 12.01 8.38
N ARG A 274 -11.02 11.27 7.56
CA ARG A 274 -10.71 9.90 7.21
C ARG A 274 -10.89 9.69 5.72
N SER A 275 -10.15 8.72 5.19
CA SER A 275 -10.39 8.21 3.86
C SER A 275 -11.73 7.48 3.82
N ILE A 276 -12.60 7.88 2.89
CA ILE A 276 -13.84 7.18 2.58
C ILE A 276 -13.72 6.56 1.19
N SER A 277 -14.10 5.28 1.07
CA SER A 277 -14.18 4.62 -0.23
C SER A 277 -15.41 5.12 -0.98
N LYS A 278 -15.19 5.79 -2.11
CA LYS A 278 -16.21 6.03 -3.12
C LYS A 278 -16.23 4.86 -4.07
N SER A 279 -17.07 3.88 -3.78
CA SER A 279 -17.28 2.79 -4.73
C SER A 279 -17.96 3.31 -5.99
N GLY A 280 -17.27 3.23 -7.12
CA GLY A 280 -17.87 3.41 -8.43
C GLY A 280 -18.97 2.39 -8.68
N ILE A 281 -20.07 2.81 -9.31
CA ILE A 281 -21.22 1.93 -9.62
C ILE A 281 -20.84 0.81 -10.59
N LEU A 282 -19.81 1.01 -11.43
CA LEU A 282 -19.51 0.14 -12.58
C LEU A 282 -18.12 -0.51 -12.59
N PHE A 283 -17.11 0.03 -11.90
CA PHE A 283 -15.73 -0.47 -11.94
C PHE A 283 -15.14 -0.53 -10.52
N ASP A 284 -14.33 -1.58 -10.26
CA ASP A 284 -13.68 -1.89 -8.98
C ASP A 284 -12.51 -0.95 -8.62
N SER A 285 -12.44 0.25 -9.20
CA SER A 285 -11.55 1.27 -8.68
C SER A 285 -12.25 1.91 -7.49
N ASP A 286 -11.96 1.42 -6.29
CA ASP A 286 -12.27 2.15 -5.07
C ASP A 286 -11.43 3.43 -5.10
N GLU A 287 -12.05 4.54 -5.50
CA GLU A 287 -11.45 5.84 -5.33
C GLU A 287 -11.61 6.24 -3.87
N TYR A 288 -10.49 6.48 -3.21
CA TYR A 288 -10.46 6.94 -1.84
C TYR A 288 -10.39 8.45 -1.83
N GLU A 289 -11.37 9.09 -1.18
CA GLU A 289 -11.34 10.53 -0.96
C GLU A 289 -11.26 10.81 0.53
N MET A 290 -10.48 11.82 0.90
CA MET A 290 -10.51 12.31 2.27
C MET A 290 -11.79 13.09 2.52
N HIS A 291 -12.54 12.68 3.54
CA HIS A 291 -13.69 13.42 4.03
C HIS A 291 -13.46 13.84 5.48
N CYS A 292 -13.82 15.09 5.78
CA CYS A 292 -13.64 15.68 7.09
C CYS A 292 -15.00 16.09 7.66
N GLY A 293 -15.33 15.59 8.84
CA GLY A 293 -16.56 15.94 9.54
C GLY A 293 -16.44 15.76 11.05
N LYS A 294 -17.57 15.83 11.74
CA LYS A 294 -17.67 15.62 13.18
C LYS A 294 -17.36 14.17 13.54
N SER A 295 -16.63 13.97 14.64
CA SER A 295 -16.31 12.66 15.21
C SER A 295 -17.54 11.93 15.76
N ASP A 296 -17.37 10.64 16.03
CA ASP A 296 -18.42 9.78 16.57
C ASP A 296 -19.04 10.32 17.87
N GLY A 297 -20.35 10.16 18.01
CA GLY A 297 -21.11 10.66 19.16
C GLY A 297 -21.45 12.15 19.10
N SER A 298 -20.94 12.89 18.11
CA SER A 298 -21.32 14.30 17.89
C SER A 298 -22.75 14.41 17.34
N GLU A 299 -23.45 15.49 17.69
CA GLU A 299 -24.76 15.77 17.08
C GLU A 299 -24.62 16.16 15.60
N CYS A 300 -25.52 15.66 14.77
CA CYS A 300 -25.54 15.90 13.32
C CYS A 300 -26.98 16.09 12.82
N VAL A 301 -27.11 16.81 11.71
CA VAL A 301 -28.38 17.00 10.99
C VAL A 301 -28.35 16.22 9.68
N TYR A 302 -27.19 16.20 9.03
CA TYR A 302 -26.97 15.51 7.76
C TYR A 302 -25.82 14.53 7.87
N ASN A 303 -25.84 13.50 7.03
CA ASN A 303 -24.74 12.53 6.90
C ASN A 303 -23.39 13.22 6.64
N GLU A 304 -23.38 14.24 5.78
CA GLU A 304 -22.18 15.00 5.42
C GLU A 304 -21.56 15.75 6.61
N ASP A 305 -22.31 15.98 7.69
CA ASP A 305 -21.78 16.59 8.91
C ASP A 305 -20.76 15.68 9.60
N CYS A 306 -20.84 14.36 9.38
CA CYS A 306 -20.01 13.35 10.04
C CYS A 306 -18.83 12.94 9.16
N TYR A 307 -17.68 12.64 9.75
CA TYR A 307 -16.52 12.15 8.98
C TYR A 307 -16.79 10.79 8.33
N SER A 308 -17.70 10.00 8.91
CA SER A 308 -18.13 8.69 8.42
C SER A 308 -19.23 8.76 7.38
N LEU A 309 -19.73 9.96 7.04
CA LEU A 309 -20.94 10.14 6.24
C LEU A 309 -22.19 9.43 6.80
N ASN A 310 -22.25 9.22 8.11
CA ASN A 310 -23.33 8.46 8.75
C ASN A 310 -23.89 9.21 9.97
N CYS A 311 -24.99 9.91 9.75
CA CYS A 311 -25.76 10.59 10.79
C CYS A 311 -27.03 9.80 11.12
N LYS A 312 -27.07 9.17 12.29
CA LYS A 312 -28.19 8.32 12.71
C LYS A 312 -28.74 8.77 14.04
N ASN A 313 -30.06 8.91 14.13
CA ASN A 313 -30.73 9.45 15.32
C ASN A 313 -30.17 10.81 15.77
N SER A 314 -29.75 11.64 14.80
CA SER A 314 -29.09 12.94 15.02
C SER A 314 -27.71 12.86 15.69
N VAL A 315 -27.04 11.70 15.62
CA VAL A 315 -25.70 11.48 16.17
C VAL A 315 -24.81 10.83 15.11
N CYS A 316 -23.55 11.28 15.00
CA CYS A 316 -22.55 10.66 14.13
C CYS A 316 -22.18 9.28 14.67
N GLU A 317 -22.25 8.27 13.81
CA GLU A 317 -21.82 6.91 14.13
C GLU A 317 -20.70 6.49 13.18
N SER A 318 -19.69 5.78 13.69
CA SER A 318 -18.70 5.12 12.84
C SER A 318 -19.44 4.20 11.87
N GLU A 319 -18.99 4.09 10.63
CA GLU A 319 -19.44 2.99 9.79
C GLU A 319 -19.17 1.68 10.54
N GLN A 320 -20.22 1.02 11.00
CA GLN A 320 -20.12 -0.41 11.31
C GLN A 320 -19.81 -1.05 9.98
N ASN A 321 -18.68 -1.77 9.86
CA ASN A 321 -18.31 -2.53 8.67
C ASN A 321 -19.57 -3.19 8.08
N THR A 322 -20.21 -2.55 7.09
CA THR A 322 -21.40 -3.10 6.47
C THR A 322 -20.91 -4.10 5.45
N GLU A 323 -20.31 -5.19 5.92
CA GLU A 323 -19.89 -6.33 5.12
C GLU A 323 -21.07 -6.88 4.29
N GLY A 324 -22.31 -6.57 4.69
CA GLY A 324 -23.54 -6.96 3.98
C GLY A 324 -23.80 -6.25 2.63
N LEU A 325 -23.23 -5.08 2.36
CA LEU A 325 -23.50 -4.34 1.10
C LEU A 325 -22.65 -4.83 -0.08
N GLY A 326 -21.49 -5.46 0.19
CA GLY A 326 -20.62 -6.00 -0.85
C GLY A 326 -21.30 -7.10 -1.68
N ILE A 327 -22.08 -7.97 -1.04
CA ILE A 327 -22.74 -9.10 -1.70
C ILE A 327 -23.80 -8.60 -2.70
N GLY A 328 -24.60 -7.60 -2.33
CA GLY A 328 -25.62 -7.05 -3.23
C GLY A 328 -25.02 -6.40 -4.48
N ARG A 329 -23.92 -5.67 -4.32
CA ARG A 329 -23.18 -5.07 -5.44
C ARG A 329 -22.54 -6.12 -6.33
N TYR A 330 -21.98 -7.19 -5.76
CA TYR A 330 -21.44 -8.32 -6.51
C TYR A 330 -22.50 -8.98 -7.39
N PHE A 331 -23.70 -9.24 -6.84
CA PHE A 331 -24.83 -9.78 -7.63
C PHE A 331 -25.28 -8.82 -8.74
N LEU A 332 -25.36 -7.51 -8.46
CA LEU A 332 -25.73 -6.53 -9.48
C LEU A 332 -24.73 -6.52 -10.65
N ARG A 333 -23.43 -6.65 -10.37
CA ARG A 333 -22.38 -6.74 -11.40
C ARG A 333 -22.53 -7.98 -12.27
N ILE A 334 -22.77 -9.14 -11.64
CA ILE A 334 -23.04 -10.38 -12.36
C ILE A 334 -24.23 -10.20 -13.32
N ILE A 335 -25.30 -9.55 -12.86
CA ILE A 335 -26.48 -9.26 -13.70
C ILE A 335 -26.11 -8.36 -14.89
N ILE A 336 -25.38 -7.27 -14.67
CA ILE A 336 -24.95 -6.35 -15.73
C ILE A 336 -24.10 -7.08 -16.78
N VAL A 337 -23.16 -7.91 -16.35
CA VAL A 337 -22.32 -8.72 -17.24
C VAL A 337 -23.17 -9.66 -18.09
N PHE A 338 -24.14 -10.38 -17.50
CA PHE A 338 -25.05 -11.24 -18.24
C PHE A 338 -25.92 -10.47 -19.24
N VAL A 339 -26.39 -9.26 -18.89
CA VAL A 339 -27.15 -8.40 -19.81
C VAL A 339 -26.29 -7.99 -21.01
N ILE A 340 -25.05 -7.57 -20.78
CA ILE A 340 -24.12 -7.19 -21.85
C ILE A 340 -23.83 -8.38 -22.78
N PHE A 341 -23.55 -9.57 -22.22
CA PHE A 341 -23.36 -10.79 -23.03
C PHE A 341 -24.62 -11.17 -23.81
N GLY A 342 -25.81 -11.03 -23.21
CA GLY A 342 -27.08 -11.25 -23.88
C GLY A 342 -27.28 -10.31 -25.07
N LEU A 343 -26.97 -9.02 -24.92
CA LEU A 343 -27.04 -8.03 -26.00
C LEU A 343 -26.03 -8.32 -27.13
N ILE A 344 -24.77 -8.63 -26.79
CA ILE A 344 -23.74 -8.97 -27.78
C ILE A 344 -24.12 -10.26 -28.53
N GLY A 345 -24.62 -11.26 -27.82
CA GLY A 345 -25.12 -12.51 -28.40
C GLY A 345 -26.30 -12.26 -29.34
N GLY A 346 -27.27 -11.46 -28.91
CA GLY A 346 -28.44 -11.09 -29.71
C GLY A 346 -28.07 -10.34 -30.99
N ILE A 347 -27.18 -9.35 -30.89
CA ILE A 347 -26.65 -8.61 -32.04
C ILE A 347 -25.91 -9.55 -33.00
N GLY A 348 -25.08 -10.44 -32.47
CA GLY A 348 -24.37 -11.45 -33.27
C GLY A 348 -25.32 -12.38 -34.03
N CYS A 349 -26.35 -12.89 -33.35
CA CYS A 349 -27.40 -13.70 -33.97
C CYS A 349 -28.14 -12.92 -35.06
N PHE A 350 -28.54 -11.67 -34.79
CA PHE A 350 -29.23 -10.82 -35.77
C PHE A 350 -28.42 -10.62 -37.06
N PHE A 351 -27.12 -10.34 -36.93
CA PHE A 351 -26.22 -10.22 -38.09
C PHE A 351 -26.05 -11.56 -38.83
N CYS A 352 -25.96 -12.69 -38.12
CA CYS A 352 -25.92 -14.00 -38.74
C CYS A 352 -27.20 -14.32 -39.53
N PHE A 353 -28.39 -14.06 -38.96
CA PHE A 353 -29.66 -14.28 -39.65
C PHE A 353 -29.80 -13.38 -40.88
N SER A 354 -29.49 -12.10 -40.76
CA SER A 354 -29.56 -11.15 -41.88
C SER A 354 -28.57 -11.48 -43.03
N SER A 355 -27.45 -12.13 -42.72
CA SER A 355 -26.49 -12.58 -43.74
C SER A 355 -26.98 -13.81 -44.53
N LYS A 356 -27.82 -14.66 -43.92
CA LYS A 356 -28.35 -15.88 -44.54
C LYS A 356 -29.35 -15.55 -45.65
N ASP A 357 -30.26 -14.61 -45.41
CA ASP A 357 -31.29 -14.21 -46.40
C ASP A 357 -30.69 -13.60 -47.68
N LYS A 358 -29.57 -12.87 -47.55
CA LYS A 358 -28.84 -12.35 -48.73
C LYS A 358 -28.22 -13.45 -49.59
N SER A 359 -27.89 -14.61 -49.02
CA SER A 359 -27.30 -15.73 -49.75
C SER A 359 -28.35 -16.53 -50.56
N GLU A 360 -29.58 -16.60 -50.07
CA GLU A 360 -30.67 -17.30 -50.77
C GLU A 360 -31.27 -16.46 -51.91
N GLY A 361 -31.29 -15.12 -51.78
CA GLY A 361 -31.67 -14.21 -52.86
C GLY A 361 -30.77 -14.32 -54.10
N LYS A 362 -29.46 -14.51 -53.92
CA LYS A 362 -28.51 -14.68 -55.05
C LYS A 362 -28.65 -16.02 -55.76
N LYS A 363 -29.11 -17.08 -55.09
CA LYS A 363 -29.31 -18.40 -55.74
C LYS A 363 -30.52 -18.41 -56.67
N LYS A 364 -31.56 -17.61 -56.40
CA LYS A 364 -32.74 -17.52 -57.29
C LYS A 364 -32.47 -16.75 -58.60
N GLN A 365 -31.45 -15.88 -58.63
CA GLN A 365 -31.11 -15.10 -59.83
C GLN A 365 -30.23 -15.85 -60.84
N VAL A 366 -29.64 -16.99 -60.44
CA VAL A 366 -28.79 -17.83 -61.33
C VAL A 366 -29.57 -18.96 -62.00
N SER A 367 -30.82 -19.22 -61.58
CA SER A 367 -31.64 -20.31 -62.12
C SER A 367 -32.67 -19.87 -63.18
N SER A 368 -32.58 -18.63 -63.67
CA SER A 368 -33.49 -18.07 -64.69
C SER A 368 -32.76 -17.57 -65.95
N VAL A 369 -31.63 -18.19 -66.31
CA VAL A 369 -30.93 -17.98 -67.58
C VAL A 369 -30.87 -19.29 -68.34
#